data_AF-A0A2X0PE75-F1
#
_entry.id   AF-A0A2X0PE75-F1
#
_cell.length_a   1.000
_cell.length_b   1.000
_cell.length_c   1.000
_cell.angle_alpha   90.00
_cell.angle_beta   90.00
_cell.angle_gamma   90.00
#
_symmetry.space_group_name_H-M   'P 1'
#
loop_
_entity.id
_entity.type
_entity.pdbx_description
1 polymer ?
#
loop_
_entity_poly.entity_id
_entity_poly.type
_entity_poly.pdbx_seq_one_letter_code
_entity_poly.pdbx_strand_id
1 'polypeptide(L)' 'MKYIKTLDGGVLKINLSLRVQEEINKLEKKGYVFIDLKLIAYSNDQTRAWIIYSD' A
#
# COMPACT_ATOMS: atom_id res chain seq x y z
N MET A 1 2.46 6.96 -16.48
CA MET A 1 2.62 7.91 -15.36
C MET A 1 2.63 7.16 -14.03
N LYS A 2 3.53 7.49 -13.10
CA LYS A 2 3.62 6.81 -11.78
C LYS A 2 2.77 7.53 -10.73
N TYR A 3 2.08 6.75 -9.91
CA TYR A 3 1.21 7.22 -8.85
C TYR A 3 1.57 6.55 -7.51
N ILE A 4 1.26 7.22 -6.41
CA ILE A 4 1.49 6.72 -5.05
C ILE A 4 0.15 6.73 -4.31
N LYS A 5 -0.21 5.59 -3.72
CA LYS A 5 -1.36 5.47 -2.81
C LYS A 5 -0.85 5.19 -1.41
N THR A 6 -1.15 6.10 -0.49
CA THR A 6 -0.79 5.97 0.92
C THR A 6 -1.92 5.29 1.68
N LEU A 7 -1.59 4.31 2.52
CA LEU A 7 -2.51 3.74 3.49
C LEU A 7 -2.29 4.49 4.82
N ASP A 8 -3.02 5.60 4.98
CA ASP A 8 -2.80 6.62 6.03
C ASP A 8 -3.47 6.37 7.38
N GLY A 9 -4.16 5.24 7.57
CA GLY A 9 -4.65 4.86 8.90
C GLY A 9 -3.70 3.82 9.47
N GLY A 10 -2.79 4.22 10.37
CA GLY A 10 -1.77 3.39 11.01
C GLY A 10 -2.19 1.92 11.07
N VAL A 11 -1.74 1.15 10.08
CA VAL A 11 -2.19 -0.22 9.96
C VAL A 11 -1.39 -1.01 10.97
N LEU A 12 -2.08 -1.67 11.90
CA LEU A 12 -1.45 -2.63 12.80
C LEU A 12 -0.64 -3.60 11.94
N LYS A 13 0.61 -3.81 12.32
CA LYS A 13 1.57 -4.64 11.58
C LYS A 13 0.99 -6.01 11.14
N ILE A 14 0.11 -6.59 11.97
CA ILE A 14 -0.55 -7.87 11.70
C ILE A 14 -1.51 -7.87 10.50
N ASN A 15 -2.13 -6.72 10.19
CA ASN A 15 -3.16 -6.59 9.14
C ASN A 15 -2.63 -5.86 7.89
N LEU A 16 -1.36 -5.43 7.91
CA LEU A 16 -0.74 -4.66 6.85
C LEU A 16 -0.67 -5.43 5.54
N SER A 17 -0.23 -6.69 5.58
CA SER A 17 -0.07 -7.52 4.39
C SER A 17 -1.39 -7.73 3.65
N LEU A 18 -2.47 -8.06 4.38
CA LEU A 18 -3.79 -8.27 3.79
C LEU A 18 -4.32 -6.99 3.14
N ARG A 19 -4.24 -5.87 3.85
CA ARG A 19 -4.77 -4.59 3.36
C ARG A 19 -3.99 -4.04 2.17
N VAL A 20 -2.67 -4.24 2.14
CA VAL A 20 -1.85 -3.91 0.96
C VAL A 20 -2.27 -4.76 -0.23
N GLN A 21 -2.46 -6.06 -0.04
CA GLN A 21 -2.86 -6.98 -1.10
C GLN A 21 -4.25 -6.64 -1.66
N GLU A 22 -5.21 -6.31 -0.80
CA GLU A 22 -6.55 -5.85 -1.23
C GLU A 22 -6.48 -4.59 -2.10
N GLU A 23 -5.62 -3.63 -1.76
CA GLU A 23 -5.48 -2.39 -2.50
C GLU A 23 -4.74 -2.58 -3.83
N ILE A 24 -3.72 -3.44 -3.87
CA ILE A 24 -3.06 -3.85 -5.12
C ILE A 24 -4.09 -4.51 -6.05
N ASN A 25 -4.86 -5.50 -5.57
CA ASN A 25 -5.88 -6.18 -6.36
C ASN A 25 -6.95 -5.22 -6.91
N LYS A 26 -7.34 -4.18 -6.14
CA LYS A 26 -8.28 -3.14 -6.61
C LYS A 26 -7.69 -2.27 -7.70
N LEU A 27 -6.39 -1.97 -7.64
CA LEU A 27 -5.67 -1.19 -8.64
C LEU A 27 -5.48 -1.99 -9.93
N GLU A 28 -5.10 -3.25 -9.83
CA GLU A 28 -4.96 -4.16 -10.98
C GLU A 28 -6.30 -4.36 -11.71
N LYS A 29 -7.41 -4.51 -10.98
CA LYS A 29 -8.76 -4.56 -11.58
C LYS A 29 -9.15 -3.30 -12.35
N LYS A 30 -8.50 -2.17 -12.07
CA LYS A 30 -8.69 -0.89 -12.77
C LYS A 30 -7.72 -0.69 -13.93
N GLY A 31 -6.85 -1.67 -14.21
CA GLY A 31 -5.85 -1.62 -15.27
C GLY A 31 -4.49 -1.06 -14.86
N TYR A 32 -4.31 -0.70 -13.59
CA TYR A 32 -3.02 -0.22 -13.10
C TYR A 32 -2.06 -1.36 -12.82
N VAL A 33 -0.77 -1.16 -13.08
CA VAL A 33 0.29 -2.14 -12.80
C VAL A 33 0.99 -1.79 -11.50
N PHE A 34 1.07 -2.75 -10.57
CA PHE A 34 1.86 -2.60 -9.35
C PHE A 34 3.36 -2.52 -9.68
N ILE A 35 4.05 -1.53 -9.10
CA ILE A 35 5.49 -1.32 -9.32
C ILE A 35 6.27 -1.70 -8.07
N ASP A 36 5.92 -1.11 -6.94
CA ASP A 36 6.73 -1.18 -5.72
C ASP A 36 5.88 -0.87 -4.47
N LEU A 37 6.35 -1.34 -3.32
CA LEU A 37 5.75 -1.12 -2.01
C LEU A 37 6.82 -0.60 -1.06
N LYS A 38 6.62 0.60 -0.52
CA LYS A 38 7.47 1.14 0.56
C LYS A 38 6.74 1.10 1.89
N LEU A 39 7.40 0.56 2.91
CA LEU A 39 6.88 0.46 4.27
C LEU A 39 7.67 1.39 5.19
N ILE A 40 6.96 2.17 5.99
CA ILE A 40 7.53 3.07 7.00
C ILE A 40 6.93 2.67 8.34
N ALA A 41 7.75 2.08 9.21
CA ALA A 41 7.36 1.74 10.57
C ALA A 41 7.58 2.95 11.49
N TYR A 42 6.61 3.23 12.35
CA TYR A 42 6.67 4.27 13.38
C TYR A 42 6.87 3.64 14.76
N SER A 43 7.32 4.44 15.72
CA SER A 43 7.62 4.03 17.10
C SER A 43 6.40 3.63 17.93
N ASN A 44 5.17 3.78 17.41
CA ASN A 44 3.90 3.50 18.06
C ASN A 44 3.19 2.25 17.47
N ASP A 45 3.96 1.28 16.97
CA ASP A 45 3.48 0.05 16.29
C ASP A 45 2.62 0.26 15.04
N GLN A 46 2.55 1.50 14.55
CA GLN A 46 1.89 1.82 13.29
C GLN A 46 2.87 1.64 12.13
N THR A 47 2.39 1.05 11.04
CA THR A 47 3.14 1.03 9.77
C THR A 47 2.33 1.74 8.70
N ARG A 48 2.97 2.67 7.98
CA ARG A 48 2.42 3.28 6.76
C ARG A 48 2.95 2.52 5.56
N ALA A 49 2.06 2.16 4.66
CA ALA A 49 2.39 1.58 3.36
C ALA A 49 2.17 2.60 2.25
N TRP A 50 3.13 2.71 1.35
CA TRP A 50 3.03 3.43 0.09
C TRP A 50 3.03 2.41 -1.04
N ILE A 51 1.90 2.29 -1.72
CA ILE A 51 1.74 1.43 -2.89
C ILE A 51 2.00 2.29 -4.13
N ILE A 52 3.03 1.93 -4.90
CA ILE A 52 3.45 2.64 -6.10
C ILE A 52 2.93 1.87 -7.31
N TYR A 53 2.22 2.55 -8.21
CA TYR A 53 1.57 1.95 -9.38
C TYR A 53 1.75 2.81 -10.63
N SER A 54 1.65 2.18 -11.81
CA SER A 54 1.56 2.86 -13.12
C SER A 54 0.16 2.65 -13.69
N ASP A 55 -0.29 3.60 -14.51
CA ASP A 55 -1.25 3.32 -15.58
C ASP A 55 -0.72 2.25 -16.55
#